data_AF-A0A9D5ACS1-F1
#
_entry.id   AF-A0A9D5ACS1-F1
#
_cell.length_a   1.000
_cell.length_b   1.000
_cell.length_c   1.000
_cell.angle_alpha   90.00
_cell.angle_beta   90.00
_cell.angle_gamma   90.00
#
_symmetry.space_group_name_H-M   'P 1'
#
loop_
_entity.id
_entity.type
_entity.pdbx_description
1 polymer ?
#
loop_
_entity_poly.entity_id
_entity_poly.type
_entity_poly.pdbx_seq_one_letter_code
_entity_poly.pdbx_strand_id
1 'polypeptide(L)'
;KLILFFLLTFFWISIECIHPHPLDPLTRSELNLVRTIIHKSYQTSTKLNSITFQYVGLEEPDKAVIQSWLSSNTKTKTLPLPPRRAFVIARFQKHSLEITLDLSSRSIVSTKLHKG
;
A
#
# COMPACT_ATOMS: atom_id res chain seq x y z
N LYS A 1 7.73 -37.23 27.98
CA LYS A 1 6.60 -37.40 27.03
C LYS A 1 5.73 -36.14 26.93
N LEU A 2 5.44 -35.46 28.05
CA LEU A 2 4.68 -34.19 28.08
C LEU A 2 5.44 -32.98 27.49
N ILE A 3 6.77 -32.93 27.65
CA ILE A 3 7.61 -31.83 27.14
C ILE A 3 7.66 -31.80 25.60
N LEU A 4 7.66 -32.97 24.94
CA LEU A 4 7.64 -33.07 23.47
C LEU A 4 6.31 -32.56 22.89
N PHE A 5 5.20 -32.73 23.61
CA PHE A 5 3.87 -32.25 23.22
C PHE A 5 3.77 -30.72 23.32
N PHE A 6 4.42 -30.11 24.31
CA PHE A 6 4.52 -28.65 24.43
C PHE A 6 5.38 -28.04 23.31
N LEU A 7 6.48 -28.69 22.91
CA LEU A 7 7.30 -28.23 21.79
C LEU A 7 6.59 -28.35 20.43
N LEU A 8 5.75 -29.38 20.24
CA LEU A 8 4.97 -29.56 19.01
C LEU A 8 3.83 -28.53 18.87
N THR A 9 3.22 -28.12 19.99
CA THR A 9 2.11 -27.14 20.00
C THR A 9 2.60 -25.70 19.84
N PHE A 10 3.82 -25.38 20.27
CA PHE A 10 4.47 -24.08 19.98
C PHE A 10 4.81 -23.89 18.49
N PHE A 11 4.97 -24.98 17.73
CA PHE A 11 5.25 -24.92 16.28
C PHE A 11 4.02 -24.62 15.42
N TRP A 12 2.80 -24.70 15.97
CA TRP A 12 1.56 -24.49 15.22
C TRP A 12 0.99 -23.06 15.29
N ILE A 13 1.54 -22.18 16.12
CA ILE A 13 0.95 -20.85 16.36
C ILE A 13 1.43 -19.78 15.35
N SER A 14 2.35 -20.11 14.45
CA SER A 14 2.81 -19.19 13.40
C SER A 14 2.32 -19.61 12.02
N ILE A 15 1.02 -19.84 11.85
CA ILE A 15 0.43 -19.73 10.50
C ILE A 15 0.40 -18.23 10.20
N GLU A 16 1.52 -17.70 9.69
CA GLU A 16 1.49 -16.43 8.98
C GLU A 16 0.34 -16.49 7.97
N CYS A 17 -0.40 -15.39 7.81
CA CYS A 17 -1.29 -15.25 6.67
C CYS A 17 -0.42 -15.33 5.41
N ILE A 18 -0.31 -16.52 4.80
CA ILE A 18 0.64 -16.86 3.71
C ILE A 18 0.41 -15.98 2.46
N HIS A 19 -0.66 -15.18 2.47
CA HIS A 19 -1.27 -14.61 1.30
C HIS A 19 -1.78 -13.20 1.60
N PRO A 20 -1.07 -12.15 1.15
CA PRO A 20 -1.56 -10.78 1.31
C PRO A 20 -2.92 -10.64 0.63
N HIS A 21 -3.84 -10.00 1.34
CA HIS A 21 -5.17 -9.66 0.85
C HIS A 21 -5.10 -8.32 0.10
N PRO A 22 -5.82 -8.14 -1.02
CA PRO A 22 -5.78 -6.89 -1.78
C PRO A 22 -6.20 -5.66 -0.97
N LEU A 23 -7.06 -5.85 0.03
CA LEU A 23 -7.53 -4.80 0.95
C LEU A 23 -6.73 -4.70 2.26
N ASP A 24 -5.60 -5.43 2.37
CA ASP A 24 -4.72 -5.23 3.52
C ASP A 24 -4.23 -3.77 3.55
N PRO A 25 -4.17 -3.16 4.74
CA PRO A 25 -3.70 -1.78 4.88
C PRO A 25 -2.27 -1.64 4.36
N LEU A 26 -1.86 -0.40 4.08
CA LEU A 26 -0.49 -0.13 3.68
C LEU A 26 0.47 -0.57 4.80
N THR A 27 1.44 -1.38 4.41
CA THR A 27 2.52 -1.81 5.29
C THR A 27 3.50 -0.66 5.55
N ARG A 28 4.34 -0.80 6.58
CA ARG A 28 5.38 0.19 6.90
C ARG A 28 6.35 0.44 5.74
N SER A 29 6.73 -0.62 5.02
CA SER A 29 7.62 -0.54 3.85
C SER A 29 6.94 0.21 2.71
N GLU A 30 5.65 -0.04 2.47
CA GLU A 30 4.86 0.69 1.46
C GLU A 30 4.74 2.17 1.82
N LEU A 31 4.44 2.53 3.07
CA LEU A 31 4.40 3.93 3.51
C LEU A 31 5.76 4.64 3.34
N ASN A 32 6.86 3.95 3.64
CA ASN A 32 8.20 4.48 3.41
C ASN A 32 8.51 4.66 1.91
N LEU A 33 8.04 3.73 1.07
CA LEU A 33 8.16 3.82 -0.38
C LEU A 33 7.37 5.02 -0.92
N VAL A 34 6.12 5.20 -0.49
CA VAL A 34 5.28 6.37 -0.81
C VAL A 34 6.02 7.67 -0.49
N ARG A 35 6.53 7.77 0.75
CA ARG A 35 7.32 8.92 1.20
C ARG A 35 8.51 9.19 0.27
N THR A 36 9.25 8.14 -0.07
CA THR A 36 10.45 8.24 -0.91
C THR A 36 10.13 8.73 -2.31
N ILE A 37 9.11 8.15 -2.96
CA ILE A 37 8.68 8.53 -4.31
C ILE A 37 8.22 9.99 -4.34
N ILE A 38 7.40 10.39 -3.37
CA ILE A 38 6.87 11.76 -3.29
C ILE A 38 7.99 12.76 -3.01
N HIS A 39 8.85 12.52 -2.01
CA HIS A 39 9.94 13.46 -1.76
C HIS A 39 10.89 13.58 -2.95
N LYS A 40 11.17 12.50 -3.68
CA LYS A 40 11.98 12.55 -4.91
C LYS A 40 11.33 13.40 -6.00
N SER A 41 10.00 13.34 -6.14
CA SER A 41 9.27 14.05 -7.19
C SER A 41 9.05 15.53 -6.86
N TYR A 42 8.98 15.90 -5.58
CA TYR A 42 8.71 17.25 -5.10
C TYR A 42 9.86 17.83 -4.28
N GLN A 43 11.11 17.52 -4.66
CA GLN A 43 12.29 18.13 -4.02
C GLN A 43 12.28 19.64 -4.24
N THR A 44 12.47 20.40 -3.17
CA THR A 44 12.62 21.86 -3.24
C THR A 44 13.93 22.27 -2.58
N SER A 45 14.61 23.27 -3.16
CA SER A 45 15.85 23.83 -2.60
C SER A 45 15.65 24.52 -1.25
N THR A 46 14.40 24.84 -0.88
CA THR A 46 14.06 25.52 0.37
C THR A 46 13.01 24.73 1.17
N LYS A 47 13.18 24.70 2.49
CA LYS A 47 12.27 23.99 3.42
C LYS A 47 10.85 24.56 3.43
N LEU A 48 10.70 25.85 3.09
CA LEU A 48 9.43 26.58 3.06
C LEU A 48 8.46 26.03 1.99
N ASN A 49 8.99 25.34 0.97
CA ASN A 49 8.20 24.75 -0.11
C ASN A 49 8.09 23.23 -0.02
N SER A 50 8.41 22.65 1.15
CA SER A 50 8.36 21.19 1.33
C SER A 50 6.92 20.66 1.24
N ILE A 51 6.80 19.49 0.61
CA ILE A 51 5.52 18.77 0.54
C ILE A 51 5.18 18.19 1.91
N THR A 52 3.91 18.34 2.33
CA THR A 52 3.38 17.78 3.58
C THR A 52 2.22 16.83 3.27
N PHE A 53 2.07 15.78 4.06
CA PHE A 53 1.04 14.75 3.86
C PHE A 53 -0.14 15.00 4.79
N GLN A 54 -1.35 15.05 4.23
CA GLN A 54 -2.60 15.15 5.00
C GLN A 54 -3.32 13.81 5.05
N TYR A 55 -3.17 12.99 4.01
CA TYR A 55 -3.71 11.63 3.96
C TYR A 55 -2.78 10.73 3.16
N VAL A 56 -2.61 9.49 3.61
CA VAL A 56 -1.95 8.41 2.87
C VAL A 56 -2.73 7.13 3.15
N GLY A 57 -3.25 6.50 2.10
CA GLY A 57 -4.07 5.30 2.21
C GLY A 57 -3.94 4.39 1.00
N LEU A 58 -4.45 3.17 1.13
CA LEU A 58 -4.57 2.26 0.01
C LEU A 58 -5.60 2.84 -0.97
N GLU A 59 -5.25 2.92 -2.25
CA GLU A 59 -6.22 3.15 -3.31
C GLU A 59 -6.92 1.82 -3.57
N GLU A 60 -8.18 1.73 -3.17
CA GLU A 60 -8.95 0.49 -3.27
C GLU A 60 -9.09 0.05 -4.73
N PRO A 61 -8.78 -1.21 -5.07
CA PRO A 61 -9.03 -1.74 -6.41
C PRO A 61 -10.52 -1.76 -6.74
N ASP A 62 -10.85 -1.71 -8.02
CA ASP A 62 -12.23 -1.82 -8.49
C ASP A 62 -12.94 -3.06 -7.93
N LYS A 63 -14.21 -2.88 -7.54
CA LYS A 63 -15.02 -3.96 -6.94
C LYS A 63 -15.04 -5.24 -7.77
N ALA A 64 -15.10 -5.12 -9.10
CA ALA A 64 -15.09 -6.26 -10.01
C ALA A 64 -13.76 -7.04 -9.97
N VAL A 65 -12.64 -6.35 -9.78
CA VAL A 65 -11.30 -6.96 -9.65
C VAL A 65 -11.22 -7.73 -8.33
N ILE A 66 -11.72 -7.16 -7.23
CA ILE A 66 -11.77 -7.85 -5.94
C ILE A 66 -12.67 -9.10 -6.02
N GLN A 67 -13.85 -9.00 -6.63
CA GLN A 67 -14.75 -10.15 -6.82
C GLN A 67 -14.11 -11.26 -7.66
N SER A 68 -13.43 -10.90 -8.75
CA SER A 68 -12.72 -11.86 -9.61
C SER A 68 -11.57 -12.54 -8.86
N TRP A 69 -10.82 -11.78 -8.05
CA TRP A 69 -9.77 -12.32 -7.19
C TRP A 69 -10.31 -13.28 -6.13
N LEU A 70 -11.40 -12.94 -5.45
CA LEU A 70 -12.07 -13.80 -4.47
C LEU A 70 -12.62 -15.09 -5.09
N SER A 71 -13.12 -15.00 -6.32
CA SER A 71 -13.66 -16.15 -7.06
C SER A 71 -12.56 -17.07 -7.61
N SER A 72 -11.32 -16.60 -7.66
CA SER A 72 -10.18 -17.43 -8.06
C SER A 72 -9.89 -18.48 -6.97
N ASN A 73 -9.66 -19.72 -7.38
CA ASN A 73 -9.59 -20.87 -6.48
C ASN A 73 -8.51 -20.64 -5.39
N THR A 74 -8.95 -20.41 -4.15
CA THR A 74 -8.10 -19.94 -3.03
C THR A 74 -7.01 -20.96 -2.65
N LYS A 75 -7.19 -22.23 -3.03
CA LYS A 75 -6.24 -23.33 -2.77
C LYS A 75 -5.08 -23.41 -3.76
N THR A 76 -5.21 -22.83 -4.96
CA THR A 76 -4.17 -22.85 -6.01
C THR A 76 -3.70 -21.46 -6.43
N LYS A 77 -4.30 -20.39 -5.87
CA LYS A 77 -3.96 -18.96 -6.03
C LYS A 77 -3.38 -18.64 -7.41
N THR A 78 -4.13 -18.98 -8.46
CA THR A 78 -3.68 -18.81 -9.85
C THR A 78 -3.75 -17.36 -10.30
N LEU A 79 -4.54 -16.52 -9.64
CA LEU A 79 -4.59 -15.08 -9.92
C LEU A 79 -3.55 -14.32 -9.08
N PRO A 80 -2.70 -13.47 -9.71
CA PRO A 80 -1.83 -12.57 -8.98
C PRO A 80 -2.63 -11.54 -8.17
N LEU A 81 -1.99 -10.96 -7.15
CA LEU A 81 -2.58 -9.88 -6.39
C LEU A 81 -2.86 -8.69 -7.34
N PRO A 82 -4.05 -8.05 -7.25
CA PRO A 82 -4.31 -6.80 -7.94
C PRO A 82 -3.20 -5.76 -7.67
N PRO A 83 -2.90 -4.86 -8.63
CA PRO A 83 -1.92 -3.81 -8.42
C PRO A 83 -2.23 -3.02 -7.15
N ARG A 84 -1.25 -2.95 -6.24
CA ARG A 84 -1.38 -2.17 -5.01
C ARG A 84 -1.00 -0.74 -5.31
N ARG A 85 -1.97 0.16 -5.14
CA ARG A 85 -1.80 1.59 -5.32
C ARG A 85 -2.03 2.29 -3.99
N ALA A 86 -1.39 3.43 -3.81
CA ALA A 86 -1.68 4.30 -2.69
C ALA A 86 -2.18 5.65 -3.19
N PHE A 87 -3.16 6.18 -2.45
CA PHE A 87 -3.73 7.49 -2.63
C PHE A 87 -3.19 8.42 -1.57
N VAL A 88 -2.76 9.60 -2.00
CA VAL A 88 -2.14 10.59 -1.15
C VAL A 88 -2.81 11.94 -1.37
N ILE A 89 -3.22 12.57 -0.27
CA ILE A 89 -3.54 13.99 -0.24
C ILE A 89 -2.37 14.71 0.39
N ALA A 90 -1.78 15.64 -0.36
CA ALA A 90 -0.62 16.40 0.06
C ALA A 90 -0.80 17.90 -0.18
N ARG A 91 -0.10 18.71 0.61
CA ARG A 91 0.00 20.17 0.42
C ARG A 91 1.38 20.50 -0.08
N PHE A 92 1.42 21.22 -1.19
CA PHE A 92 2.66 21.66 -1.83
C PHE A 92 2.45 23.06 -2.42
N GLN A 93 3.34 24.00 -2.08
CA GLN A 93 3.28 25.39 -2.57
C GLN A 93 1.88 26.03 -2.45
N LYS A 94 1.22 25.84 -1.30
CA LYS A 94 -0.15 26.32 -1.01
C LYS A 94 -1.28 25.67 -1.82
N HIS A 95 -0.98 24.66 -2.64
CA HIS A 95 -1.98 23.88 -3.34
C HIS A 95 -2.24 22.55 -2.65
N SER A 96 -3.45 21.99 -2.84
CA SER A 96 -3.75 20.61 -2.50
C SER A 96 -3.52 19.72 -3.72
N LEU A 97 -2.86 18.58 -3.51
CA LEU A 97 -2.59 17.58 -4.53
C LEU A 97 -3.28 16.28 -4.13
N GLU A 98 -4.00 15.68 -5.07
CA GLU A 98 -4.42 14.28 -5.02
C GLU A 98 -3.45 13.49 -5.89
N ILE A 99 -2.72 12.55 -5.31
CA ILE A 99 -1.66 11.79 -5.97
C ILE A 99 -2.01 10.31 -5.85
N THR A 100 -2.11 9.62 -6.99
CA THR A 100 -2.20 8.17 -7.03
C THR A 100 -0.87 7.62 -7.50
N LEU A 101 -0.33 6.64 -6.77
CA LEU A 101 0.96 6.03 -7.07
C LEU A 101 0.87 4.51 -7.02
N ASP A 102 1.60 3.87 -7.92
CA ASP A 102 1.63 2.43 -8.08
C ASP A 102 2.89 1.88 -7.38
N LEU A 103 2.66 1.02 -6.39
CA LEU A 103 3.74 0.53 -5.52
C LEU A 103 4.58 -0.55 -6.21
N SER A 104 4.02 -1.22 -7.21
CA SER A 104 4.73 -2.23 -8.01
C SER A 104 5.68 -1.57 -8.99
N SER A 105 5.22 -0.57 -9.75
CA SER A 105 6.08 0.19 -10.68
C SER A 105 6.91 1.28 -9.99
N ARG A 106 6.64 1.57 -8.71
CA ARG A 106 7.29 2.60 -7.90
C ARG A 106 7.22 3.99 -8.53
N SER A 107 6.08 4.32 -9.13
CA SER A 107 5.89 5.56 -9.89
C SER A 107 4.56 6.24 -9.58
N ILE A 108 4.52 7.56 -9.80
CA ILE A 108 3.28 8.33 -9.75
C ILE A 108 2.47 8.01 -11.01
N VAL A 109 1.21 7.60 -10.83
CA VAL A 109 0.27 7.31 -11.90
C VAL A 109 -0.51 8.57 -12.28
N SER A 110 -0.94 9.34 -11.29
CA SER A 110 -1.67 10.59 -11.51
C SER A 110 -1.36 11.63 -10.44
N THR A 111 -1.51 12.89 -10.82
CA THR A 111 -1.51 14.01 -9.89
C THR A 111 -2.58 14.99 -10.34
N LYS A 112 -3.50 15.32 -9.43
CA LYS A 112 -4.55 16.31 -9.67
C LYS A 112 -4.38 17.47 -8.70
N LEU A 113 -4.35 18.67 -9.25
CA LEU A 113 -4.23 19.92 -8.51
C LEU A 113 -5.61 20.42 -8.10
N HIS A 114 -5.79 20.74 -6.82
CA HIS A 114 -6.98 21.40 -6.30
C HIS A 114 -6.61 22.76 -5.70
N LYS A 115 -7.26 23.82 -6.19
CA LYS A 115 -6.93 25.22 -5.85
C LYS A 115 -7.74 25.77 -4.67
N GLY A 116 -8.72 25.02 -4.17
CA GLY A 116 -9.73 25.53 -3.23
C GLY A 116 -10.83 26.25 -3.97
#